data_AF-A0A3N5P860-F1
#
_entry.id   AF-A0A3N5P860-F1
#
_cell.length_a   1.000
_cell.length_b   1.000
_cell.length_c   1.000
_cell.angle_alpha   90.00
_cell.angle_beta   90.00
_cell.angle_gamma   90.00
#
_symmetry.space_group_name_H-M   'P 1'
#
loop_
_entity.id
_entity.type
_entity.pdbx_description
1 polymer ?
#
loop_
_entity_poly.entity_id
_entity_poly.type
_entity_poly.pdbx_seq_one_letter_code
_entity_poly.pdbx_strand_id
1 'polypeptide(L)'
;APGGPADAAGLRGGRERVRIGPAILTIGGDILTAINGEPITGDQELLQYLDTQTEVGDTIQVTLWRDGQELTVPVTLDELPR
;
A
#
# COMPACT_ATOMS: atom_id res chain seq x y z
N ALA A 1 -0.93 -9.44 1.87
CA ALA A 1 -1.55 -10.59 2.56
C ALA A 1 -0.84 -10.82 3.89
N PRO A 2 -1.47 -11.48 4.87
CA PRO A 2 -0.76 -11.91 6.09
C PRO A 2 0.50 -12.68 5.71
N GLY A 3 1.64 -12.33 6.31
CA GLY A 3 2.95 -12.92 6.02
C GLY A 3 3.63 -12.44 4.74
N GLY A 4 3.07 -11.48 4.00
CA GLY A 4 3.69 -10.90 2.80
C GLY A 4 4.53 -9.64 3.08
N PRO A 5 5.20 -9.07 2.06
CA PRO A 5 6.05 -7.88 2.17
C PRO A 5 5.40 -6.69 2.89
N ALA A 6 4.16 -6.36 2.52
CA ALA A 6 3.40 -5.27 3.12
C ALA A 6 3.13 -5.52 4.62
N ASP A 7 2.85 -6.77 5.00
CA ASP A 7 2.57 -7.14 6.39
C ASP A 7 3.86 -7.11 7.22
N ALA A 8 4.98 -7.59 6.67
CA ALA A 8 6.30 -7.52 7.28
C ALA A 8 6.76 -6.07 7.52
N ALA A 9 6.42 -5.16 6.60
CA ALA A 9 6.65 -3.73 6.76
C ALA A 9 5.66 -3.04 7.72
N GLY A 10 4.65 -3.76 8.22
CA GLY A 10 3.66 -3.22 9.15
C GLY A 10 2.60 -2.34 8.49
N LEU A 11 2.37 -2.49 7.19
CA LEU A 11 1.22 -1.90 6.51
C LEU A 11 -0.08 -2.56 6.97
N ARG A 12 -1.14 -1.76 7.06
CA ARG A 12 -2.43 -2.16 7.64
C ARG A 12 -3.50 -2.11 6.56
N GLY A 13 -4.04 -3.27 6.20
CA GLY A 13 -5.23 -3.35 5.36
C GLY A 13 -6.47 -2.84 6.12
N GLY A 14 -7.46 -2.34 5.37
CA GLY A 14 -8.75 -1.96 5.93
C GLY A 14 -9.45 -3.15 6.59
N ARG A 15 -10.09 -2.92 7.74
CA ARG A 15 -10.63 -3.97 8.63
C ARG A 15 -12.14 -3.91 8.81
N GLU A 16 -12.73 -2.75 8.57
CA GLU A 16 -14.15 -2.52 8.82
C GLU A 16 -14.86 -2.16 7.53
N ARG A 17 -16.04 -2.74 7.30
CA ARG A 17 -16.91 -2.39 6.17
C ARG A 17 -18.01 -1.46 6.65
N VAL A 18 -17.98 -0.22 6.20
CA VAL A 18 -18.97 0.80 6.55
C VAL A 18 -19.83 1.11 5.33
N ARG A 19 -21.15 1.21 5.53
CA ARG A 19 -22.09 1.63 4.49
C ARG A 19 -22.30 3.15 4.56
N ILE A 20 -21.99 3.86 3.49
CA ILE A 20 -22.23 5.30 3.34
C ILE A 20 -23.14 5.50 2.13
N GLY A 21 -24.43 5.76 2.38
CA GLY A 21 -25.45 5.79 1.33
C GLY A 21 -25.51 4.46 0.56
N PRO A 22 -25.42 4.45 -0.78
CA PRO A 22 -25.39 3.23 -1.57
C PRO A 22 -24.02 2.51 -1.55
N ALA A 23 -22.95 3.17 -1.10
CA ALA A 23 -21.59 2.62 -1.13
C ALA A 23 -21.26 1.79 0.12
N ILE A 24 -20.44 0.75 -0.05
CA ILE A 24 -19.78 0.03 1.04
C ILE A 24 -18.28 0.30 0.92
N LEU A 25 -17.71 0.95 1.92
CA LEU A 25 -16.30 1.28 1.98
C LEU A 25 -15.60 0.38 3.00
N THR A 26 -14.37 0.00 2.71
CA THR A 26 -13.49 -0.66 3.68
C THR A 26 -12.57 0.39 4.29
N ILE A 27 -12.62 0.56 5.61
CA ILE A 27 -11.88 1.59 6.36
C ILE A 27 -10.96 0.98 7.43
N GLY A 28 -10.19 1.84 8.12
CA GLY A 28 -9.36 1.45 9.26
C GLY A 28 -8.01 0.83 8.88
N GLY A 29 -7.53 1.12 7.67
CA GLY A 29 -6.21 0.77 7.16
C GLY A 29 -5.44 1.99 6.67
N ASP A 30 -4.35 1.73 5.95
CA ASP A 30 -3.51 2.76 5.36
C ASP A 30 -4.05 3.22 4.00
N ILE A 31 -3.85 4.50 3.70
CA ILE A 31 -4.07 5.05 2.36
C ILE A 31 -2.70 5.38 1.77
N LEU A 32 -2.29 4.65 0.74
CA LEU A 32 -1.02 4.91 0.08
C LEU A 32 -1.16 6.14 -0.81
N THR A 33 -0.16 7.03 -0.77
CA THR A 33 -0.18 8.32 -1.48
C THR A 33 1.04 8.53 -2.36
N ALA A 34 2.18 7.88 -2.08
CA ALA A 34 3.36 7.93 -2.93
C ALA A 34 4.26 6.70 -2.78
N ILE A 35 5.09 6.46 -3.80
CA ILE A 35 6.20 5.50 -3.75
C ILE A 35 7.48 6.20 -4.17
N ASN A 36 8.54 6.07 -3.38
CA ASN A 36 9.84 6.69 -3.65
C ASN A 36 9.75 8.20 -3.94
N GLY A 37 8.78 8.87 -3.32
CA GLY A 37 8.50 10.30 -3.50
C GLY A 37 7.62 10.65 -4.69
N GLU A 38 7.27 9.67 -5.55
CA GLU A 38 6.35 9.86 -6.68
C GLU A 38 4.91 9.64 -6.22
N PRO A 39 4.02 10.65 -6.35
CA PRO A 39 2.62 10.51 -5.99
C PRO A 39 1.94 9.42 -6.82
N ILE A 40 1.09 8.64 -6.15
CA ILE A 40 0.20 7.66 -6.79
C ILE A 40 -1.25 8.00 -6.48
N THR A 41 -2.12 7.81 -7.46
CA THR A 41 -3.54 8.16 -7.38
C THR A 41 -4.45 6.94 -7.35
N GLY A 42 -3.91 5.74 -7.63
CA GLY A 42 -4.68 4.51 -7.66
C GLY A 42 -3.83 3.24 -7.77
N ASP A 43 -4.54 2.12 -7.77
CA ASP A 43 -3.99 0.78 -7.87
C ASP A 43 -3.29 0.51 -9.21
N GLN A 44 -3.80 1.06 -10.32
CA GLN A 44 -3.19 0.90 -11.64
C GLN A 44 -1.78 1.49 -11.72
N GLU A 45 -1.58 2.71 -11.20
CA GLU A 45 -0.27 3.37 -11.17
C GLU A 45 0.69 2.64 -10.25
N LEU A 46 0.22 2.20 -9.09
CA LEU A 46 0.98 1.35 -8.17
C LEU A 46 1.46 0.06 -8.86
N LEU A 47 0.55 -0.66 -9.53
CA LEU A 47 0.89 -1.90 -10.21
C LEU A 47 1.87 -1.67 -11.37
N GLN A 48 1.67 -0.61 -12.16
CA GLN A 48 2.59 -0.25 -13.24
C GLN A 48 3.99 0.10 -12.71
N TYR A 49 4.08 0.82 -11.59
CA TYR A 49 5.34 1.15 -10.96
C TYR A 49 6.09 -0.12 -10.53
N LEU A 50 5.39 -1.02 -9.81
CA LEU A 50 5.98 -2.28 -9.34
C LEU A 50 6.44 -3.17 -10.51
N ASP A 51 5.68 -3.21 -11.61
CA ASP A 51 6.00 -4.06 -12.78
C ASP A 51 7.15 -3.50 -13.64
N THR A 52 7.26 -2.17 -13.75
CA THR A 52 8.18 -1.54 -14.72
C THR A 52 9.41 -0.88 -14.12
N GLN A 53 9.39 -0.57 -12.82
CA GLN A 53 10.44 0.21 -12.15
C GLN A 53 11.10 -0.50 -10.97
N THR A 54 10.72 -1.75 -10.67
CA THR A 54 11.26 -2.46 -9.50
C THR A 54 11.57 -3.92 -9.81
N GLU A 55 12.49 -4.48 -9.03
CA GLU A 55 12.87 -5.88 -9.05
C GLU A 55 12.61 -6.55 -7.69
N VAL A 56 12.57 -7.88 -7.69
CA VAL A 56 12.45 -8.67 -6.46
C VAL A 56 13.66 -8.41 -5.56
N GLY A 57 13.41 -8.15 -4.28
CA GLY A 57 14.43 -7.78 -3.31
C GLY A 57 14.67 -6.28 -3.17
N ASP A 58 14.13 -5.44 -4.05
CA ASP A 58 14.22 -4.00 -3.92
C ASP A 58 13.52 -3.51 -2.66
N THR A 59 14.05 -2.46 -2.04
CA THR A 59 13.38 -1.77 -0.94
C THR A 59 12.87 -0.42 -1.40
N ILE A 60 11.54 -0.28 -1.45
CA ILE A 60 10.85 0.96 -1.82
C ILE A 60 10.38 1.71 -0.58
N GLN A 61 10.29 3.04 -0.69
CA GLN A 61 9.70 3.90 0.34
C GLN A 61 8.24 4.13 0.01
N VAL A 62 7.34 3.65 0.87
CA VAL A 62 5.90 3.85 0.70
C VAL A 62 5.44 4.97 1.62
N THR A 63 4.93 6.05 1.04
CA THR A 63 4.28 7.12 1.79
C THR A 63 2.80 6.79 1.92
N LEU A 64 2.29 6.89 3.15
CA LEU A 64 0.93 6.55 3.49
C LEU A 64 0.34 7.52 4.51
N TRP A 65 -0.98 7.59 4.51
CA TRP A 65 -1.77 8.25 5.54
C TRP A 65 -2.33 7.22 6.52
N ARG A 66 -2.08 7.41 7.81
CA ARG A 66 -2.56 6.57 8.91
C ARG A 66 -2.88 7.44 10.12
N ASP A 67 -4.08 7.28 10.66
CA ASP A 67 -4.51 7.93 11.90
C ASP A 67 -4.30 9.47 11.91
N GLY A 68 -4.48 10.12 10.76
CA GLY A 68 -4.34 11.57 10.62
C GLY A 68 -2.90 12.07 10.41
N GLN A 69 -1.96 11.16 10.17
CA GLN A 69 -0.55 11.48 9.96
C GLN A 69 -0.04 10.87 8.66
N GLU A 70 0.89 11.58 8.01
CA GLU A 70 1.68 11.04 6.92
C GLU A 70 2.89 10.29 7.49
N LEU A 71 3.09 9.06 7.02
CA LEU A 71 4.19 8.18 7.40
C LEU A 71 4.89 7.70 6.13
N THR A 72 6.20 7.47 6.22
CA THR A 72 6.97 6.79 5.18
C THR A 72 7.53 5.50 5.76
N VAL A 73 7.25 4.38 5.09
CA VAL A 73 7.61 3.05 5.55
C VAL A 73 8.42 2.35 4.46
N PRO A 74 9.62 1.82 4.77
CA PRO A 74 10.37 1.01 3.82
C PRO A 74 9.71 -0.37 3.66
N VAL A 75 9.54 -0.81 2.42
CA VAL A 75 8.97 -2.13 2.08
C VAL A 75 9.95 -2.84 1.15
N THR A 76 10.46 -3.99 1.59
CA THR A 76 11.28 -4.87 0.74
C THR A 76 10.36 -5.78 -0.07
N LEU A 77 10.46 -5.71 -1.39
CA LEU A 77 9.65 -6.45 -2.34
C LEU A 77 10.09 -7.92 -2.40
N ASP A 78 9.12 -8.79 -2.58
CA ASP A 78 9.31 -10.23 -2.74
C ASP A 78 8.52 -10.72 -3.96
N GLU A 79 8.80 -11.93 -4.42
CA GLU A 79 8.09 -12.53 -5.54
C GLU A 79 6.58 -12.55 -5.28
N LEU A 80 5.79 -12.13 -6.27
CA LEU A 80 4.35 -12.29 -6.22
C LEU A 80 4.03 -13.80 -6.14
N PRO A 81 3.37 -14.29 -5.07
CA PRO A 81 3.04 -15.70 -4.96
C PRO A 81 2.14 -16.11 -6.14
N ARG A 82 2.42 -17.28 -6.73
CA ARG A 82 1.59 -17.87 -7.78
C ARG A 82 0.28 -18.44 -7.24
#